data_AF-E6QC80-F1
#
_entry.id   AF-E6QC80-F1
#
_cell.length_a   1.000
_cell.length_b   1.000
_cell.length_c   1.000
_cell.angle_alpha   90.00
_cell.angle_beta   90.00
_cell.angle_gamma   90.00
#
_symmetry.space_group_name_H-M   'P 1'
#
loop_
_entity.id
_entity.type
_entity.pdbx_description
1 polymer ?
#
loop_
_entity_poly.entity_id
_entity_poly.type
_entity_poly.pdbx_seq_one_letter_code
_entity_poly.pdbx_strand_id
1 'polypeptide(L)'
;MSIMQELEEAMKAREAAAQRVDELRSRAKEEGLEQIRTIVRDLGLTAEDLIKLAPRAAPAKTRNARKASAFWWINLADETQIWKGVGPKPTWLKELSPEEQEACKVAARS
;
A
#
# COMPACT_ATOMS: atom_id res chain seq x y z
N MET A 1 27.30 -30.00 20.61
CA MET A 1 25.83 -30.20 20.62
C MET A 1 25.39 -30.42 19.18
N SER A 2 24.38 -31.25 18.93
CA SER A 2 23.95 -31.54 17.56
C SER A 2 23.15 -30.35 17.02
N ILE A 3 23.45 -29.88 15.80
CA ILE A 3 22.78 -28.75 15.15
C ILE A 3 21.24 -28.91 15.15
N MET A 4 20.77 -30.15 15.09
CA MET A 4 19.35 -30.49 15.13
C MET A 4 18.70 -30.21 16.50
N GLN A 5 19.44 -30.43 17.59
CA GLN A 5 18.97 -30.13 18.95
C GLN A 5 18.93 -28.61 19.20
N GLU A 6 19.95 -27.89 18.73
CA GLU A 6 19.99 -26.42 18.82
C GLU A 6 18.83 -25.77 18.04
N LEU A 7 18.45 -26.32 16.89
CA LEU A 7 17.29 -25.87 16.11
C LEU A 7 15.97 -26.09 16.85
N GLU A 8 15.78 -27.25 17.47
CA GLU A 8 14.57 -27.57 18.23
C GLU A 8 14.43 -26.68 19.47
N GLU A 9 15.52 -26.44 20.19
CA GLU A 9 15.57 -25.51 21.32
C GLU A 9 15.24 -24.07 20.89
N ALA A 10 15.78 -23.62 19.76
CA ALA A 10 15.48 -22.30 19.22
C ALA A 10 14.02 -22.14 18.80
N MET A 11 13.42 -23.17 18.19
CA MET A 11 12.00 -23.20 17.84
C MET A 11 11.12 -23.12 19.09
N LYS A 12 11.42 -23.93 20.11
CA LYS A 12 10.69 -23.94 21.39
C LYS A 12 10.81 -22.61 22.14
N ALA A 13 12.00 -22.00 22.13
CA ALA A 13 12.22 -20.68 22.72
C ALA A 13 11.40 -19.59 21.99
N ARG A 14 11.32 -19.66 20.66
CA ARG A 14 10.50 -18.74 19.86
C ARG A 14 9.00 -18.89 20.16
N GLU A 15 8.53 -20.12 20.29
CA GLU A 15 7.13 -20.41 20.62
C GLU A 15 6.77 -19.90 22.02
N ALA A 16 7.61 -20.19 23.02
CA ALA A 16 7.41 -19.68 24.38
C ALA A 16 7.41 -18.15 24.44
N ALA A 17 8.30 -17.50 23.68
CA ALA A 17 8.33 -16.04 23.55
C ALA A 17 7.05 -15.50 22.88
N ALA A 18 6.55 -16.17 21.84
CA ALA A 18 5.30 -15.78 21.18
C ALA A 18 4.09 -15.88 22.11
N GLN A 19 3.97 -16.97 22.86
CA GLN A 19 2.91 -17.14 23.86
C GLN A 19 2.97 -16.03 24.91
N ARG A 20 4.17 -15.68 25.39
CA ARG A 20 4.34 -14.60 26.36
C ARG A 20 3.92 -13.24 25.80
N VAL A 21 4.24 -12.97 24.53
CA VAL A 21 3.82 -11.73 23.86
C VAL A 21 2.30 -11.67 23.76
N ASP A 22 1.63 -12.76 23.40
CA ASP A 22 0.17 -12.77 23.27
C ASP A 22 -0.54 -12.66 24.61
N GLU A 23 0.00 -13.25 25.67
CA GLU A 23 -0.48 -13.07 27.05
C GLU A 23 -0.37 -11.61 27.48
N LEU A 24 0.80 -10.98 27.28
CA LEU A 24 1.01 -9.57 27.61
C LEU A 24 0.10 -8.64 26.79
N ARG A 25 -0.09 -8.94 25.50
CA ARG A 25 -1.01 -8.19 24.65
C ARG A 25 -2.46 -8.31 25.13
N SER A 26 -2.88 -9.50 25.52
CA SER A 26 -4.24 -9.74 26.01
C SER A 26 -4.47 -8.99 27.33
N ARG A 27 -3.51 -9.06 28.24
CA ARG A 27 -3.55 -8.28 29.49
C ARG A 27 -3.61 -6.77 29.24
N ALA A 28 -2.75 -6.24 28.37
CA ALA A 28 -2.74 -4.83 28.05
C ALA A 28 -4.06 -4.36 27.39
N LYS A 29 -4.70 -5.22 26.59
CA LYS A 29 -6.04 -4.95 26.02
C LYS A 29 -7.10 -4.87 27.10
N GLU A 30 -7.14 -5.82 28.03
CA GLU A 30 -8.11 -5.80 29.13
C GLU A 30 -7.92 -4.57 30.03
N GLU A 31 -6.68 -4.26 30.42
CA GLU A 31 -6.36 -3.05 31.20
C GLU A 31 -6.80 -1.76 30.45
N GLY A 32 -6.53 -1.68 29.13
CA GLY A 32 -6.99 -0.57 28.30
C GLY A 32 -8.52 -0.48 28.21
N LEU A 33 -9.21 -1.61 28.07
CA LEU A 33 -10.68 -1.65 28.04
C LEU A 33 -11.30 -1.22 29.36
N GLU A 34 -10.71 -1.57 30.50
CA GLU A 34 -11.15 -1.11 31.83
C GLU A 34 -11.00 0.41 32.00
N GLN A 35 -9.88 0.97 31.52
CA GLN A 35 -9.66 2.42 31.52
C GLN A 35 -10.70 3.13 30.64
N ILE A 36 -10.94 2.61 29.42
CA ILE A 36 -11.96 3.16 28.51
C ILE A 36 -13.35 3.09 29.17
N ARG A 37 -13.71 1.96 29.80
CA ARG A 37 -15.01 1.81 30.49
C ARG A 37 -15.18 2.82 31.63
N THR A 38 -14.12 3.08 32.38
CA THR A 38 -14.13 4.11 33.45
C THR A 38 -14.38 5.49 32.87
N ILE A 39 -13.61 5.88 31.84
CA ILE A 39 -13.76 7.18 31.18
C ILE A 39 -15.16 7.35 30.56
N VAL A 40 -15.68 6.31 29.90
CA VAL A 40 -17.03 6.31 29.31
C VAL A 40 -18.09 6.54 30.38
N ARG A 41 -17.94 5.91 31.55
CA ARG A 41 -18.85 6.09 32.68
C ARG A 41 -18.79 7.51 33.24
N ASP A 42 -17.58 8.03 33.48
CA ASP A 42 -17.37 9.34 34.09
C ASP A 42 -17.88 10.49 33.21
N LEU A 43 -17.73 10.35 31.90
CA LEU A 43 -18.18 11.34 30.91
C LEU A 43 -19.61 11.11 30.43
N GLY A 44 -20.28 10.03 30.86
CA GLY A 44 -21.62 9.68 30.41
C GLY A 44 -21.72 9.46 28.90
N LEU A 45 -20.65 8.98 28.26
CA LEU A 45 -20.60 8.80 26.80
C LEU A 45 -21.52 7.65 26.38
N THR A 46 -22.30 7.89 25.31
CA THR A 46 -23.12 6.86 24.69
C THR A 46 -22.34 6.10 23.61
N ALA A 47 -22.86 4.95 23.18
CA ALA A 47 -22.27 4.19 22.08
C ALA A 47 -22.17 5.02 20.77
N GLU A 48 -23.12 5.94 20.55
CA GLU A 48 -23.12 6.82 19.37
C GLU A 48 -21.98 7.85 19.42
N ASP A 49 -21.65 8.36 20.59
CA ASP A 49 -20.56 9.33 20.75
C ASP A 49 -19.19 8.69 20.54
N LEU A 50 -19.05 7.42 20.94
CA LEU A 50 -17.85 6.62 20.64
C LEU A 50 -17.67 6.39 19.13
N ILE A 51 -18.76 6.14 18.40
CA ILE A 51 -18.74 5.96 16.94
C ILE A 51 -18.33 7.26 16.24
N LYS A 52 -18.78 8.42 16.73
CA LYS A 52 -18.40 9.74 16.17
C LYS A 52 -16.93 10.07 16.42
N LEU A 53 -16.36 9.61 17.53
CA LEU A 53 -14.94 9.79 17.88
C LEU A 53 -14.02 8.81 17.15
N ALA A 54 -14.55 7.68 16.66
CA ALA A 54 -13.77 6.71 15.92
C ALA A 54 -13.14 7.39 14.68
N PRO A 55 -11.82 7.27 14.46
CA PRO A 55 -11.19 7.86 13.30
C PRO A 55 -11.83 7.28 12.05
N ARG A 56 -12.52 8.12 11.28
CA ARG A 56 -13.12 7.73 10.01
C ARG A 56 -11.98 7.22 9.13
N ALA A 57 -11.99 5.92 8.80
CA ALA A 57 -11.04 5.35 7.87
C ALA A 57 -11.05 6.23 6.61
N ALA A 58 -9.91 6.87 6.34
CA ALA A 58 -9.80 7.73 5.17
C ALA A 58 -10.16 6.88 3.95
N PRO A 59 -11.06 7.35 3.06
CA PRO A 59 -11.36 6.60 1.86
C PRO A 59 -10.04 6.37 1.12
N ALA A 60 -9.74 5.10 0.81
CA ALA A 60 -8.59 4.77 -0.01
C ALA A 60 -8.65 5.63 -1.26
N LYS A 61 -7.63 6.46 -1.49
CA LYS A 61 -7.52 7.26 -2.73
C LYS A 61 -7.51 6.28 -3.90
N THR A 62 -8.67 6.05 -4.51
CA THR A 62 -8.76 5.31 -5.75
C THR A 62 -7.99 6.12 -6.79
N ARG A 63 -7.02 5.47 -7.44
CA ARG A 63 -6.22 6.11 -8.48
C ARG A 63 -7.17 6.49 -9.62
N ASN A 64 -7.47 7.78 -9.76
CA ASN A 64 -8.22 8.30 -10.91
C ASN A 64 -7.69 7.66 -12.20
N ALA A 65 -8.54 6.93 -12.90
CA ALA A 65 -8.21 6.37 -14.21
C ALA A 65 -7.86 7.55 -15.12
N ARG A 66 -6.58 7.70 -15.47
CA ARG A 66 -6.14 8.78 -16.36
C ARG A 66 -6.70 8.52 -17.75
N LYS A 67 -7.31 9.54 -18.33
CA LYS A 67 -7.87 9.53 -19.68
C LYS A 67 -6.81 9.06 -20.67
N ALA A 68 -7.16 8.11 -21.55
CA ALA A 68 -6.26 7.66 -22.61
C ALA A 68 -5.85 8.86 -23.48
N SER A 69 -4.57 8.93 -23.86
CA SER A 69 -4.09 10.05 -24.66
C SER A 69 -4.56 9.91 -26.13
N ALA A 70 -4.77 11.05 -26.78
CA ALA A 70 -5.24 11.12 -28.17
C ALA A 70 -4.14 10.80 -29.21
N PHE A 71 -2.88 10.66 -28.79
CA PHE A 71 -1.74 10.45 -29.68
C PHE A 71 -0.84 9.35 -29.15
N TRP A 72 -0.34 8.49 -30.04
CA TRP A 72 0.68 7.51 -29.72
C TRP A 72 2.00 7.90 -30.38
N TRP A 73 3.09 7.42 -29.83
CA TRP A 73 4.43 7.57 -30.40
C TRP A 73 4.94 6.19 -30.74
N ILE A 74 5.22 5.94 -32.02
CA ILE A 74 5.76 4.67 -32.52
C ILE A 74 7.18 4.95 -33.00
N ASN A 75 8.14 4.15 -32.55
CA ASN A 75 9.51 4.25 -33.03
C ASN A 75 9.58 3.77 -34.48
N LEU A 76 10.14 4.60 -35.37
CA LEU A 76 10.29 4.29 -36.80
C LEU A 76 11.32 3.17 -37.06
N ALA A 77 12.26 2.95 -36.14
CA ALA A 77 13.28 1.90 -36.25
C ALA A 77 12.80 0.54 -35.69
N ASP A 78 11.79 0.55 -34.81
CA ASP A 78 11.29 -0.65 -34.14
C ASP A 78 9.80 -0.46 -33.78
N GLU A 79 8.92 -1.05 -34.59
CA GLU A 79 7.47 -0.94 -34.46
C GLU A 79 6.93 -1.54 -33.14
N THR A 80 7.75 -2.31 -32.40
CA THR A 80 7.37 -2.86 -31.10
C THR A 80 7.45 -1.82 -29.97
N GLN A 81 8.15 -0.71 -30.20
CA GLN A 81 8.33 0.37 -29.22
C GLN A 81 7.24 1.43 -29.39
N ILE A 82 6.16 1.28 -28.62
CA ILE A 82 4.99 2.16 -28.68
C ILE A 82 4.76 2.81 -27.32
N TRP A 83 4.69 4.15 -27.31
CA TRP A 83 4.28 4.91 -26.14
C TRP A 83 2.92 5.56 -26.35
N LYS A 84 1.92 5.18 -25.54
CA LYS A 84 0.54 5.66 -25.67
C LYS A 84 0.26 6.94 -24.88
N GLY A 85 1.30 7.72 -24.53
CA GLY A 85 1.18 8.91 -23.70
C GLY A 85 0.71 8.64 -22.25
N VAL A 86 0.77 7.38 -21.80
CA VAL A 86 0.43 6.96 -20.44
C VAL A 86 1.72 6.67 -19.67
N GLY A 87 1.91 7.35 -18.54
CA GLY A 87 3.08 7.15 -17.69
C GLY A 87 4.31 7.96 -18.15
N PRO A 88 5.48 7.74 -17.54
CA PRO A 88 6.69 8.46 -17.89
C PRO A 88 7.11 8.15 -19.33
N LYS A 89 7.68 9.16 -19.99
CA LYS A 89 8.22 9.04 -21.35
C LYS A 89 9.35 8.00 -21.37
N PRO A 90 9.34 7.02 -22.30
CA PRO A 90 10.36 5.99 -22.37
C PRO A 90 11.71 6.58 -22.84
N THR A 91 12.80 5.88 -22.51
CA THR A 91 14.17 6.35 -22.76
C THR A 91 14.43 6.65 -24.24
N TRP A 92 14.01 5.74 -25.13
CA TRP A 92 14.17 5.92 -26.58
C TRP A 92 13.52 7.22 -27.10
N LEU A 93 12.35 7.61 -26.58
CA LEU A 93 11.67 8.85 -27.01
C LEU A 93 12.27 10.09 -26.35
N LYS A 94 13.02 9.95 -25.25
CA LYS A 94 13.76 11.05 -24.62
C LYS A 94 15.08 11.36 -25.33
N GLU A 95 15.72 10.34 -25.89
CA GLU A 95 16.99 10.46 -26.60
C GLU A 95 16.85 11.06 -28.01
N LEU A 96 15.67 10.96 -28.60
CA LEU A 96 15.34 11.58 -29.89
C LEU A 96 15.25 13.11 -29.80
N SER A 97 15.63 13.80 -30.88
CA SER A 97 15.42 15.24 -31.05
C SER A 97 13.93 15.60 -31.13
N PRO A 98 13.53 16.87 -30.87
CA PRO A 98 12.12 17.28 -30.93
C PRO A 98 11.45 17.00 -32.28
N GLU A 99 12.18 17.16 -33.38
CA GLU A 99 11.69 16.90 -34.74
C GLU A 99 11.43 15.40 -34.95
N GLU A 100 12.32 14.53 -34.47
CA GLU A 100 12.16 13.08 -34.55
C GLU A 100 11.03 12.56 -33.66
N GLN A 101 10.79 13.21 -32.52
CA GLN A 101 9.66 12.90 -31.64
C GLN A 101 8.32 13.25 -32.28
N GLU A 102 8.25 14.34 -33.07
CA GLU A 102 7.07 14.68 -33.86
C GLU A 102 6.87 13.69 -35.01
N ALA A 103 7.95 13.25 -35.67
CA ALA A 103 7.87 12.21 -36.71
C ALA A 103 7.32 10.87 -36.17
N CYS A 104 7.61 10.53 -34.92
CA CYS A 104 7.09 9.34 -34.26
C CYS A 104 5.61 9.47 -33.84
N LYS A 105 5.04 10.68 -33.84
CA LYS A 105 3.70 10.97 -33.32
C LYS A 105 2.62 10.57 -34.33
N VAL A 106 1.76 9.65 -33.92
CA VAL A 106 0.60 9.19 -34.70
C VAL A 106 -0.70 9.43 -33.94
N ALA A 107 -1.79 9.68 -34.66
CA ALA A 107 -3.12 9.76 -34.04
C ALA A 107 -3.47 8.41 -33.40
N ALA A 108 -4.00 8.42 -32.18
CA ALA A 108 -4.45 7.18 -31.54
C ALA A 108 -5.55 6.56 -32.40
N ARG A 109 -5.31 5.35 -32.90
CA ARG A 109 -6.29 4.60 -33.68
C ARG A 109 -7.36 4.09 -32.71
N SER A 110 -8.59 4.57 -32.87
CA SER A 110 -9.77 4.20 -32.09
C SER A 110 -10.15 2.74 -32.29
#